data_AF-A0A2W7BMI2-F1
#
_entry.id   AF-A0A2W7BMI2-F1
#
_cell.length_a   1.000
_cell.length_b   1.000
_cell.length_c   1.000
_cell.angle_alpha   90.00
_cell.angle_beta   90.00
_cell.angle_gamma   90.00
#
_symmetry.space_group_name_H-M   'P 1'
#
loop_
_entity.id
_entity.type
_entity.pdbx_description
1 polymer ?
#
loop_
_entity_poly.entity_id
_entity_poly.type
_entity_poly.pdbx_seq_one_letter_code
_entity_poly.pdbx_strand_id
1 'polypeptide(L)'
;MASATNWHPVAEASQGQQQQFVDIDSVELLSQGHVRVGSYYVDSRSGTPQRSDYLTEYDCDRRRFRDVEYNGPVGSSGWLPVAPDPLNSAAMEYVCGLGRG
;
A
#
# COMPACT_ATOMS: atom_id res chain seq x y z
N MET A 1 -12.96 -0.24 18.91
CA MET A 1 -12.12 -1.45 18.99
C MET A 1 -10.97 -1.21 18.03
N ALA A 2 -9.75 -1.02 18.51
CA ALA A 2 -8.58 -0.94 17.66
C ALA A 2 -8.17 -2.39 17.36
N SER A 3 -8.44 -2.88 16.14
CA SER A 3 -7.92 -4.19 15.73
C SER A 3 -6.40 -4.15 15.82
N ALA A 4 -5.79 -5.20 16.36
CA ALA A 4 -4.35 -5.35 16.36
C ALA A 4 -3.88 -5.29 14.91
N THR A 5 -2.97 -4.37 14.59
CA THR A 5 -2.51 -4.13 13.22
C THR A 5 -1.42 -5.15 12.89
N ASN A 6 -1.67 -6.03 11.92
CA ASN A 6 -0.75 -7.08 11.50
C ASN A 6 0.08 -6.63 10.29
N TRP A 7 1.12 -5.87 10.59
CA TRP A 7 2.01 -5.28 9.59
C TRP A 7 2.94 -6.31 8.97
N HIS A 8 2.85 -6.46 7.65
CA HIS A 8 3.70 -7.35 6.85
C HIS A 8 4.62 -6.56 5.92
N PRO A 9 5.94 -6.80 5.94
CA PRO A 9 6.86 -6.21 4.98
C PRO A 9 6.63 -6.82 3.60
N VAL A 10 6.46 -5.97 2.58
CA VAL A 10 6.21 -6.44 1.20
C VAL A 10 7.36 -6.13 0.25
N ALA A 11 8.13 -5.06 0.50
CA ALA A 11 9.30 -4.74 -0.30
C ALA A 11 10.26 -3.79 0.42
N GLU A 12 11.49 -3.80 -0.08
CA GLU A 12 12.52 -2.82 0.24
C GLU A 12 13.17 -2.27 -1.04
N ALA A 13 13.68 -1.05 -0.95
CA ALA A 13 14.43 -0.37 -2.00
C ALA A 13 15.59 0.41 -1.39
N SER A 14 16.48 0.91 -2.25
CA SER A 14 17.65 1.70 -1.84
C SER A 14 18.48 1.04 -0.73
N GLN A 15 18.83 -0.24 -0.91
CA GLN A 15 19.60 -1.03 0.06
C GLN A 15 18.94 -1.09 1.45
N GLY A 16 17.62 -1.24 1.49
CA GLY A 16 16.85 -1.32 2.74
C GLY A 16 16.52 0.04 3.38
N GLN A 17 16.99 1.16 2.80
CA GLN A 17 16.68 2.50 3.31
C GLN A 17 15.24 2.93 3.05
N GLN A 18 14.54 2.19 2.21
CA GLN A 18 13.14 2.39 1.90
C GLN A 18 12.42 1.07 2.09
N GLN A 19 11.34 1.04 2.86
CA GLN A 19 10.60 -0.18 3.15
C GLN A 19 9.10 0.08 3.08
N GLN A 20 8.36 -0.88 2.51
CA GLN A 20 6.92 -0.83 2.39
C GLN A 20 6.29 -1.96 3.18
N PHE A 21 5.23 -1.63 3.91
CA PHE A 21 4.47 -2.56 4.73
C PHE A 21 2.98 -2.42 4.47
N VAL A 22 2.24 -3.51 4.65
CA VAL A 22 0.77 -3.55 4.55
C VAL A 22 0.18 -4.15 5.81
N ASP A 23 -0.95 -3.65 6.28
CA ASP A 23 -1.70 -4.26 7.37
C ASP A 23 -2.64 -5.32 6.79
N ILE A 24 -2.29 -6.59 6.98
CA ILE A 24 -3.03 -7.72 6.43
C ILE A 24 -4.48 -7.72 6.92
N ASP A 25 -4.70 -7.31 8.17
CA ASP A 25 -6.02 -7.34 8.79
C ASP A 25 -6.92 -6.19 8.30
N SER A 26 -6.35 -5.20 7.59
CA SER A 26 -7.09 -4.10 6.96
C SER A 26 -7.45 -4.34 5.49
N VAL A 27 -7.07 -5.49 4.92
CA VAL A 27 -7.36 -5.79 3.52
C VAL A 27 -8.86 -5.91 3.31
N GLU A 28 -9.41 -5.00 2.50
CA GLU A 28 -10.81 -4.94 2.10
C GLU A 28 -10.91 -5.23 0.60
N LEU A 29 -11.61 -6.31 0.22
CA LEU A 29 -11.93 -6.59 -1.17
C LEU A 29 -13.10 -5.70 -1.61
N LEU A 30 -12.87 -4.93 -2.67
CA LEU A 30 -13.87 -4.06 -3.26
C LEU A 30 -14.43 -4.70 -4.54
N SER A 31 -15.47 -4.09 -5.11
CA SER A 31 -16.02 -4.54 -6.39
C SER A 31 -15.01 -4.34 -7.53
N GLN A 32 -15.21 -5.07 -8.64
CA GLN A 32 -14.45 -4.90 -9.89
C GLN A 32 -12.94 -5.19 -9.79
N GLY A 33 -12.52 -6.09 -8.89
CA GLY A 33 -11.10 -6.48 -8.79
C GLY A 33 -10.23 -5.43 -8.09
N HIS A 34 -10.85 -4.55 -7.31
CA HIS A 34 -10.13 -3.58 -6.51
C HIS A 34 -9.90 -4.10 -5.08
N VAL A 35 -8.82 -3.66 -4.46
CA VAL A 35 -8.48 -3.97 -3.06
C VAL A 35 -8.08 -2.70 -2.34
N ARG A 36 -8.53 -2.51 -1.12
CA ARG A 36 -8.10 -1.43 -0.24
C ARG A 36 -7.34 -1.99 0.95
N VAL A 37 -6.28 -1.30 1.37
CA VAL A 37 -5.41 -1.76 2.44
C VAL A 37 -4.75 -0.58 3.15
N GLY A 38 -4.62 -0.66 4.47
CA GLY A 38 -3.75 0.21 5.24
C GLY A 38 -2.29 -0.15 4.95
N SER A 39 -1.47 0.84 4.64
CA SER A 39 -0.06 0.65 4.35
C SER A 39 0.78 1.70 5.06
N TYR A 40 2.04 1.39 5.31
CA TYR A 40 3.00 2.43 5.68
C TYR A 40 4.32 2.24 4.95
N TYR A 41 4.96 3.36 4.73
CA TYR A 41 6.25 3.49 4.10
C TYR A 41 7.25 4.05 5.12
N VAL A 42 8.47 3.51 5.13
CA VAL A 42 9.59 4.02 5.93
C VAL A 42 10.68 4.51 5.00
N ASP A 43 11.13 5.75 5.20
CA ASP A 43 12.31 6.34 4.54
C ASP A 43 13.38 6.67 5.56
N SER A 44 14.55 6.05 5.45
CA SER A 44 15.70 6.34 6.31
C SER A 44 16.88 6.97 5.55
N ARG A 45 16.69 7.40 4.30
CA ARG A 45 17.78 7.97 3.47
C ARG A 45 18.34 9.27 4.04
N SER A 46 17.55 9.99 4.84
CA SER A 46 17.96 11.21 5.56
C SER A 46 18.67 10.94 6.91
N GLY A 47 18.87 9.68 7.28
CA GLY A 47 19.51 9.25 8.53
C GLY A 47 18.55 9.06 9.72
N THR A 48 17.40 9.72 9.70
CA THR A 48 16.31 9.49 10.68
C THR A 48 15.15 8.80 9.96
N PRO A 49 14.74 7.59 10.35
CA PRO A 49 13.59 6.92 9.74
C PRO A 49 12.31 7.75 9.87
N GLN A 50 11.69 8.06 8.74
CA GLN A 50 10.40 8.72 8.65
C GLN A 50 9.35 7.72 8.22
N ARG A 51 8.28 7.59 9.01
CA ARG A 51 7.12 6.76 8.69
C ARG A 51 6.01 7.63 8.11
N SER A 52 5.41 7.16 7.03
CA SER A 52 4.20 7.73 6.43
C SER A 52 3.15 6.64 6.28
N ASP A 53 1.98 6.86 6.87
CA ASP A 53 0.85 5.93 6.85
C ASP A 53 -0.18 6.36 5.80
N TYR A 54 -0.70 5.38 5.06
CA TYR A 54 -1.62 5.58 3.96
C TYR A 54 -2.75 4.55 4.02
N LEU A 55 -3.92 4.93 3.51
CA LEU A 55 -4.92 3.97 3.07
C LEU A 55 -4.82 3.93 1.54
N THR A 56 -4.47 2.79 0.96
CA THR A 56 -4.21 2.69 -0.48
C THR A 56 -5.24 1.77 -1.12
N GLU A 57 -5.81 2.20 -2.26
CA GLU A 57 -6.65 1.35 -3.09
C GLU A 57 -5.89 0.95 -4.35
N TYR A 58 -5.92 -0.33 -4.68
CA TYR A 58 -5.33 -0.94 -5.86
C TYR A 58 -6.41 -1.43 -6.82
N ASP A 59 -6.25 -1.13 -8.11
CA ASP A 59 -6.94 -1.79 -9.22
C ASP A 59 -6.02 -2.91 -9.72
N CYS A 60 -6.31 -4.15 -9.28
CA CYS A 60 -5.47 -5.31 -9.53
C CYS A 60 -5.41 -5.70 -11.01
N ASP A 61 -6.45 -5.39 -11.78
CA ASP A 61 -6.54 -5.76 -13.19
C ASP A 61 -5.78 -4.77 -14.07
N ARG A 62 -5.84 -3.48 -13.75
CA ARG A 62 -5.16 -2.42 -14.52
C ARG A 62 -3.80 -2.02 -13.98
N ARG A 63 -3.38 -2.61 -12.85
CA ARG A 63 -2.11 -2.34 -12.15
C ARG A 63 -1.95 -0.86 -11.81
N ARG A 64 -2.93 -0.31 -11.09
CA ARG A 64 -2.95 1.10 -10.66
C ARG A 64 -3.22 1.19 -9.17
N PHE A 65 -2.81 2.29 -8.57
CA PHE A 65 -3.11 2.61 -7.18
C PHE A 65 -3.61 4.05 -7.05
N ARG A 66 -4.23 4.33 -5.91
CA ARG A 66 -4.52 5.69 -5.45
C ARG A 66 -4.49 5.72 -3.93
N ASP A 67 -3.99 6.81 -3.38
CA ASP A 67 -4.08 7.04 -1.95
C ASP A 67 -5.47 7.57 -1.61
N VAL A 68 -6.05 7.01 -0.55
CA VAL A 68 -7.31 7.41 0.04
C VAL A 68 -6.94 8.16 1.31
N GLU A 69 -7.28 9.45 1.38
CA GLU A 69 -7.09 10.19 2.62
C GLU A 69 -7.93 9.54 3.73
N TYR A 70 -7.34 9.29 4.91
CA TYR A 70 -8.07 8.76 6.06
C TYR A 70 -9.15 9.76 6.48
N ASN A 71 -10.41 9.49 6.14
CA ASN A 71 -11.58 10.40 6.24
C ASN A 71 -11.58 11.64 5.31
N GLY A 72 -10.79 11.65 4.23
CA GLY A 72 -10.82 12.70 3.20
C GLY A 72 -11.33 12.18 1.85
N PRO A 73 -11.54 13.06 0.85
CA PRO A 73 -11.83 12.62 -0.50
C PRO A 73 -10.70 11.72 -1.04
N VAL A 74 -11.00 10.88 -2.03
CA VAL A 74 -9.97 10.16 -2.81
C VAL A 74 -8.86 11.16 -3.17
N GLY A 75 -7.60 10.81 -2.91
CA GLY A 75 -6.46 11.69 -3.14
C GLY A 75 -6.56 12.34 -4.53
N SER A 76 -6.34 13.65 -4.59
CA SER A 76 -6.61 14.51 -5.75
C SER A 76 -5.87 14.10 -7.05
N SER A 77 -4.95 13.15 -6.95
CA SER A 77 -4.12 12.58 -8.02
C SER A 77 -4.81 11.50 -8.86
N GLY A 78 -5.98 10.98 -8.47
CA GLY A 78 -6.65 9.92 -9.21
C GLY A 78 -5.85 8.61 -9.27
N TRP A 79 -6.11 7.76 -10.27
CA TRP A 79 -5.38 6.49 -10.44
C TRP A 79 -4.00 6.70 -11.06
N LEU A 80 -2.97 6.26 -10.34
CA LEU A 80 -1.57 6.27 -10.78
C LEU A 80 -1.11 4.85 -11.14
N PRO A 81 -0.22 4.66 -12.13
CA PRO A 81 0.37 3.36 -12.38
C PRO A 81 1.27 2.94 -11.21
N VAL A 82 1.24 1.65 -10.82
CA VAL A 82 2.15 1.14 -9.77
C VAL A 82 3.60 1.04 -10.23
N ALA A 83 3.82 0.91 -11.55
CA ALA A 83 5.16 0.93 -12.14
C ALA A 83 5.55 2.36 -12.55
N PRO A 84 6.83 2.74 -12.46
CA PRO A 84 7.99 1.89 -12.16
C PRO A 84 8.35 1.78 -10.67
N ASP A 85 7.46 2.14 -9.75
CA ASP A 85 7.74 2.09 -8.31
C ASP A 85 7.76 0.62 -7.81
N PRO A 86 8.94 0.09 -7.41
CA PRO A 86 9.05 -1.29 -6.95
C PRO A 86 8.29 -1.53 -5.63
N LEU A 87 8.13 -0.50 -4.78
CA LEU A 87 7.48 -0.63 -3.48
C LEU A 87 5.96 -0.79 -3.63
N ASN A 88 5.33 0.12 -4.39
CA ASN A 88 3.90 0.02 -4.69
C ASN A 88 3.56 -1.20 -5.56
N SER A 89 4.45 -1.58 -6.50
CA SER A 89 4.25 -2.79 -7.31
C SER A 89 4.20 -4.05 -6.45
N ALA A 90 5.13 -4.22 -5.51
CA ALA A 90 5.15 -5.38 -4.63
C ALA A 90 4.00 -5.39 -3.63
N ALA A 91 3.64 -4.23 -3.07
CA ALA A 91 2.48 -4.11 -2.19
C ALA A 91 1.19 -4.55 -2.91
N MET A 92 0.97 -4.06 -4.14
CA MET A 92 -0.15 -4.47 -4.97
C MET A 92 -0.14 -5.99 -5.23
N GLU A 93 0.99 -6.54 -5.66
CA GLU A 93 1.10 -7.97 -5.98
C GLU A 93 0.78 -8.86 -4.77
N TYR A 94 1.24 -8.46 -3.59
CA TYR A 94 0.93 -9.15 -2.35
C TYR A 94 -0.57 -9.11 -2.03
N VAL A 95 -1.17 -7.92 -1.95
CA VAL A 95 -2.58 -7.77 -1.52
C VAL A 95 -3.59 -8.28 -2.55
N CYS A 96 -3.31 -8.09 -3.84
CA CYS A 96 -4.12 -8.66 -4.91
C CYS A 96 -4.01 -10.19 -4.97
N GLY A 97 -2.90 -10.77 -4.48
CA GLY A 97 -2.74 -12.21 -4.33
C GLY A 97 -3.61 -12.80 -3.21
N LEU A 98 -3.81 -12.06 -2.11
CA LEU A 98 -4.64 -12.51 -0.98
C LEU A 98 -6.12 -12.69 -1.36
N GLY A 99 -6.65 -11.84 -2.25
CA GLY A 99 -8.04 -11.90 -2.70
C GLY A 99 -8.36 -13.01 -3.71
N ARG A 100 -7.37 -13.81 -4.14
CA ARG A 100 -7.51 -14.89 -5.13
C ARG A 100 -7.50 -16.31 -4.52
N GLY A 101 -7.59 -16.42 -3.19
CA GLY A 101 -7.62 -17.68 -2.43
C GLY A 101 -9.01 -18.16 -2.06
#